data_AF-A0A2S3UMC3-F1
#
_entry.id   AF-A0A2S3UMC3-F1
#
_cell.length_a   1.000
_cell.length_b   1.000
_cell.length_c   1.000
_cell.angle_alpha   90.00
_cell.angle_beta   90.00
_cell.angle_gamma   90.00
#
_symmetry.space_group_name_H-M   'P 1'
#
loop_
_entity.id
_entity.type
_entity.pdbx_description
1 polymer ?
#
loop_
_entity_poly.entity_id
_entity_poly.type
_entity_poly.pdbx_seq_one_letter_code
_entity_poly.pdbx_strand_id
1 'polypeptide(L)'
;MKKVQALALVIGVMGGIATWAAVTLGSPFVLIWAIFVGWGSFFHCGGGTEGAKSSIAANIWGAVMAVVAFIALTTLGVTAVNAGICVGVTVLIMILGAYIPLLGAIPASVYGYASTAALFLLGGAAYGVGAAGIVMVGVAIAVSMVIGNVLGYISGEIVGALTKKGKYAGGCEHVQTSSTGAPIDNHTCHCNVCKNVTGQLTTHVVFFKHGDVKVSNEGNLNRQPFNADNPNGPLELCTCKDCGTPIMLDDKQKRIRVIVPNLMGMDDEAMPADYHAFYDDSKGYARPKDGRPVYEGLRPDFVWPQGA
;
A
#
# COMPACT_ATOMS: atom_id res chain seq x y z
N MET A 1 0.59 -13.46 -4.20
CA MET A 1 1.44 -13.77 -3.03
C MET A 1 1.00 -12.88 -1.87
N LYS A 2 1.00 -13.33 -0.59
CA LYS A 2 0.70 -12.42 0.54
C LYS A 2 1.81 -11.36 0.66
N LYS A 3 1.47 -10.13 1.08
CA LYS A 3 2.42 -9.01 1.14
C LYS A 3 3.66 -9.31 1.98
N VAL A 4 3.49 -9.96 3.15
CA VAL A 4 4.61 -10.35 4.01
C VAL A 4 5.52 -11.39 3.34
N GLN A 5 4.96 -12.35 2.60
CA GLN A 5 5.74 -13.35 1.86
C GLN A 5 6.55 -12.69 0.72
N ALA A 6 5.94 -11.73 0.01
CA ALA A 6 6.62 -10.96 -1.03
C ALA A 6 7.75 -10.11 -0.45
N LEU A 7 7.50 -9.40 0.66
CA LEU A 7 8.53 -8.63 1.37
C LEU A 7 9.67 -9.53 1.83
N ALA A 8 9.37 -10.68 2.44
CA ALA A 8 10.39 -11.62 2.92
C ALA A 8 11.29 -12.12 1.78
N LEU A 9 10.70 -12.51 0.65
CA LEU A 9 11.44 -12.96 -0.53
C LEU A 9 12.31 -11.83 -1.10
N VAL A 10 11.71 -10.67 -1.38
CA VAL A 10 12.38 -9.57 -2.09
C VAL A 10 13.46 -8.94 -1.20
N ILE A 11 13.12 -8.54 0.02
CA ILE A 11 14.08 -7.90 0.95
C ILE A 11 15.15 -8.91 1.37
N GLY A 12 14.82 -10.19 1.56
CA GLY A 12 15.80 -11.23 1.88
C GLY A 12 16.85 -11.40 0.78
N VAL A 13 16.42 -11.55 -0.48
CA VAL A 13 17.33 -11.72 -1.63
C VAL A 13 18.13 -10.44 -1.88
N MET A 14 17.46 -9.29 -1.98
CA MET A 14 18.13 -8.02 -2.26
C MET A 14 19.05 -7.60 -1.10
N GLY A 15 18.68 -7.88 0.15
CA GLY A 15 19.53 -7.62 1.32
C GLY A 15 20.80 -8.47 1.31
N GLY A 16 20.70 -9.74 0.91
CA GLY A 16 21.87 -10.60 0.69
C GLY A 16 22.80 -10.05 -0.39
N ILE A 17 22.25 -9.65 -1.54
CA ILE A 17 23.02 -9.05 -2.65
C ILE A 17 23.67 -7.73 -2.22
N ALA A 18 22.93 -6.85 -1.54
CA ALA A 18 23.45 -5.57 -1.06
C ALA A 18 24.59 -5.76 -0.06
N THR A 19 24.46 -6.75 0.84
CA THR A 19 25.51 -7.09 1.80
C THR A 19 26.76 -7.60 1.11
N TRP A 20 26.62 -8.56 0.18
CA TRP A 20 27.74 -9.05 -0.62
C TRP A 20 28.43 -7.91 -1.36
N ALA A 21 27.68 -7.06 -2.06
CA ALA A 21 28.23 -5.95 -2.84
C ALA A 21 28.96 -4.92 -1.96
N ALA A 22 28.37 -4.51 -0.82
CA ALA A 22 28.97 -3.55 0.08
C ALA A 22 30.27 -4.08 0.71
N VAL A 23 30.28 -5.36 1.14
CA VAL A 23 31.46 -6.01 1.70
C VAL A 23 32.56 -6.16 0.64
N THR A 24 32.22 -6.58 -0.58
CA THR A 24 33.19 -6.71 -1.68
C THR A 24 33.76 -5.36 -2.11
N LEU A 25 32.95 -4.31 -2.12
CA LEU A 25 33.42 -2.96 -2.47
C LEU A 25 34.40 -2.41 -1.41
N GLY A 26 34.19 -2.74 -0.13
CA GLY A 26 35.08 -2.34 0.96
C GLY A 26 35.22 -0.81 1.14
N SER A 27 34.27 -0.03 0.59
CA SER A 27 34.33 1.43 0.61
C SER A 27 33.92 1.97 1.99
N PRO A 28 34.66 2.94 2.56
CA PRO A 28 34.25 3.59 3.80
C PRO A 28 32.97 4.42 3.64
N PHE A 29 32.53 4.71 2.41
CA PHE A 29 31.30 5.48 2.16
C PHE A 29 30.07 4.61 1.89
N VAL A 30 30.23 3.28 1.82
CA VAL A 30 29.16 2.33 1.51
C VAL A 30 29.01 1.34 2.67
N LEU A 31 28.35 1.80 3.73
CA LEU A 31 28.21 1.09 4.99
C LEU A 31 26.91 0.30 5.01
N ILE A 32 27.02 -1.04 4.92
CA ILE A 32 25.85 -1.92 4.80
C ILE A 32 24.83 -1.73 5.93
N TRP A 33 25.27 -1.50 7.16
CA TRP A 33 24.35 -1.28 8.28
C TRP A 33 23.56 0.03 8.11
N ALA A 34 24.19 1.10 7.64
CA ALA A 34 23.52 2.38 7.38
C ALA A 34 22.60 2.30 6.15
N ILE A 35 22.96 1.48 5.16
CA ILE A 35 22.07 1.11 4.04
C ILE A 35 20.79 0.47 4.58
N PHE A 36 20.89 -0.51 5.48
CA PHE A 36 19.70 -1.15 6.08
C PHE A 36 18.86 -0.18 6.92
N VAL A 37 19.48 0.74 7.66
CA VAL A 37 18.74 1.78 8.40
C VAL A 37 17.99 2.70 7.44
N GLY A 38 18.64 3.17 6.36
CA GLY A 38 17.99 3.98 5.32
C GLY A 38 16.84 3.26 4.61
N TRP A 39 17.02 1.96 4.34
CA TRP A 39 15.99 1.10 3.76
C TRP A 39 14.78 0.93 4.70
N GLY A 40 15.02 0.69 5.99
CA GLY A 40 13.97 0.67 7.01
C GLY A 40 13.27 2.02 7.14
N SER A 41 14.03 3.11 7.12
CA SER A 41 13.52 4.49 7.15
C SER A 41 12.55 4.78 6.00
N PHE A 42 12.86 4.30 4.79
CA PHE A 42 11.98 4.42 3.63
C PHE A 42 10.58 3.80 3.90
N PHE A 43 10.54 2.56 4.40
CA PHE A 43 9.27 1.89 4.70
C PHE A 43 8.55 2.51 5.90
N HIS A 44 9.29 3.01 6.89
CA HIS A 44 8.71 3.78 7.99
C HIS A 44 8.04 5.06 7.48
N CYS A 45 8.61 5.72 6.47
CA CYS A 45 8.01 6.89 5.84
C CYS A 45 6.86 6.56 4.85
N GLY A 46 6.35 5.32 4.86
CA GLY A 46 5.21 4.88 4.05
C GLY A 46 5.54 4.32 2.66
N GLY A 47 6.82 4.35 2.26
CA GLY A 47 7.27 3.87 0.96
C GLY A 47 6.82 4.74 -0.23
N GLY A 48 6.99 4.22 -1.45
CA GLY A 48 6.70 4.95 -2.69
C GLY A 48 7.56 6.22 -2.87
N THR A 49 7.19 7.06 -3.84
CA THR A 49 7.97 8.26 -4.18
C THR A 49 7.99 9.30 -3.06
N GLU A 50 6.86 9.53 -2.40
CA GLU A 50 6.77 10.52 -1.32
C GLU A 50 7.49 10.05 -0.05
N GLY A 51 7.37 8.75 0.29
CA GLY A 51 8.14 8.16 1.39
C GLY A 51 9.65 8.22 1.13
N ALA A 52 10.11 8.00 -0.10
CA ALA A 52 11.52 8.15 -0.47
C ALA A 52 12.02 9.58 -0.32
N LYS A 53 11.28 10.58 -0.83
CA LYS A 53 11.65 12.01 -0.68
C LYS A 53 11.76 12.42 0.78
N SER A 54 10.73 12.09 1.56
CA SER A 54 10.63 12.44 2.98
C SER A 54 11.77 11.78 3.79
N SER A 55 11.96 10.47 3.60
CA SER A 55 12.99 9.70 4.29
C SER A 55 14.40 10.18 3.95
N ILE A 56 14.73 10.35 2.66
CA ILE A 56 16.06 10.82 2.22
C ILE A 56 16.38 12.20 2.81
N ALA A 57 15.45 13.15 2.65
CA ALA A 57 15.68 14.51 3.12
C ALA A 57 15.83 14.57 4.65
N ALA A 58 14.98 13.86 5.38
CA ALA A 58 15.07 13.78 6.84
C ALA A 58 16.35 13.08 7.29
N ASN A 59 16.74 11.95 6.69
CA ASN A 59 18.01 11.26 7.02
C ASN A 59 19.22 12.19 6.83
N ILE A 60 19.28 12.91 5.71
CA ILE A 60 20.37 13.88 5.44
C ILE A 60 20.34 15.02 6.46
N TRP A 61 19.16 15.57 6.76
CA TRP A 61 19.03 16.63 7.76
C TRP A 61 19.54 16.20 9.14
N GLY A 62 19.18 14.99 9.57
CA GLY A 62 19.70 14.39 10.79
C GLY A 62 21.22 14.27 10.79
N ALA A 63 21.81 13.78 9.69
CA ALA A 63 23.25 13.65 9.54
C ALA A 63 23.96 15.01 9.61
N VAL A 64 23.42 16.03 8.94
CA VAL A 64 23.95 17.41 8.98
C VAL A 64 23.91 17.96 10.41
N MET A 65 22.82 17.79 11.14
CA MET A 65 22.71 18.26 12.53
C MET A 65 23.67 17.54 13.49
N ALA A 66 23.95 16.25 13.25
CA ALA A 66 24.98 15.52 14.00
C ALA A 66 26.38 16.04 13.69
N VAL A 67 26.71 16.32 12.42
CA VAL A 67 27.99 16.93 12.02
C VAL A 67 28.20 18.27 12.73
N VAL A 68 27.17 19.14 12.74
CA VAL A 68 27.22 20.42 13.46
C VAL A 68 27.48 20.21 14.96
N ALA A 69 26.81 19.24 15.57
CA ALA A 69 26.99 18.92 16.99
C ALA A 69 28.43 18.51 17.32
N PHE A 70 29.04 17.66 16.49
CA PHE A 70 30.41 17.18 16.74
C PHE A 70 31.48 18.22 16.44
N ILE A 71 31.27 19.08 15.43
CA ILE A 71 32.17 20.23 15.20
C ILE A 71 32.10 21.19 16.39
N ALA A 72 30.90 21.51 16.89
CA ALA A 72 30.74 22.34 18.07
C ALA A 72 31.40 21.72 19.31
N LEU A 73 31.16 20.42 19.56
CA LEU A 73 31.74 19.70 20.69
C LEU A 73 33.27 19.71 20.67
N THR A 74 33.86 19.40 19.51
CA THR A 74 35.33 19.36 19.38
C THR A 74 35.97 20.74 19.49
N THR A 75 35.23 21.80 19.12
CA THR A 75 35.68 23.19 19.25
C THR A 75 35.59 23.69 20.70
N LEU A 76 34.52 23.32 21.42
CA LEU A 76 34.29 23.73 22.82
C LEU A 76 35.07 22.89 23.84
N GLY A 77 35.69 21.79 23.39
CA GLY A 77 36.36 20.81 24.23
C GLY A 77 35.44 19.64 24.60
N VAL A 78 35.97 18.42 24.48
CA VAL A 78 35.21 17.19 24.66
C VAL A 78 35.01 16.89 26.14
N THR A 79 33.85 17.28 26.66
CA THR A 79 33.37 16.94 28.01
C THR A 79 31.94 16.41 27.95
N ALA A 80 31.51 15.67 28.97
CA ALA A 80 30.13 15.16 29.03
C ALA A 80 29.09 16.31 29.00
N VAL A 81 29.39 17.41 29.68
CA VAL A 81 28.53 18.62 29.70
C VAL A 81 28.43 19.24 28.31
N ASN A 82 29.57 19.49 27.66
CA ASN A 82 29.57 20.08 26.31
C ASN A 82 28.89 19.16 25.29
N ALA A 83 29.06 17.83 25.41
CA ALA A 83 28.39 16.88 24.54
C ALA A 83 26.86 16.96 24.70
N GLY A 84 26.37 16.99 25.95
CA GLY A 84 24.95 17.14 26.25
C GLY A 84 24.37 18.45 25.72
N ILE A 85 25.08 19.57 25.88
CA ILE A 85 24.67 20.88 25.37
C ILE A 85 24.63 20.89 23.84
N CYS A 86 25.71 20.46 23.18
CA CYS A 86 25.80 20.48 21.71
C CYS A 86 24.70 19.62 21.09
N VAL A 87 24.53 18.38 21.57
CA VAL A 87 23.47 17.47 21.09
C VAL A 87 22.08 18.02 21.40
N GLY A 88 21.85 18.56 22.60
CA GLY A 88 20.56 19.11 22.99
C GLY A 88 20.13 20.26 22.08
N VAL A 89 21.04 21.20 21.79
CA VAL A 89 20.77 22.34 20.91
C VAL A 89 20.54 21.89 19.47
N THR A 90 21.37 21.01 18.91
CA THR A 90 21.21 20.57 17.51
C THR A 90 19.99 19.68 17.33
N VAL A 91 19.62 18.85 18.30
CA VAL A 91 18.37 18.07 18.26
C VAL A 91 17.17 19.00 18.33
N LEU A 92 17.18 20.05 19.16
CA LEU A 92 16.11 21.04 19.18
C LEU A 92 15.93 21.67 17.79
N ILE A 93 17.03 22.12 17.17
CA ILE A 93 17.00 22.69 15.81
C ILE A 93 16.53 21.64 14.79
N MET A 94 16.99 20.40 14.91
CA MET A 94 16.62 19.30 14.03
C MET A 94 15.10 19.08 14.04
N ILE A 95 14.48 19.05 15.23
CA ILE A 95 13.04 18.86 15.42
C ILE A 95 12.25 20.08 14.93
N LEU A 96 12.71 21.30 15.22
CA LEU A 96 12.09 22.51 14.66
C LEU A 96 12.13 22.53 13.12
N GLY A 97 13.13 21.88 12.51
CA GLY A 97 13.19 21.67 11.06
C GLY A 97 11.94 20.98 10.48
N ALA A 98 11.17 20.23 11.27
CA ALA A 98 9.95 19.56 10.83
C ALA A 98 8.82 20.53 10.42
N TYR A 99 8.93 21.83 10.72
CA TYR A 99 8.04 22.84 10.13
C TYR A 99 8.21 22.97 8.60
N ILE A 100 9.34 22.53 8.05
CA ILE A 100 9.52 22.37 6.62
C ILE A 100 8.89 21.02 6.22
N PRO A 101 7.85 20.98 5.37
CA PRO A 101 7.11 19.75 5.08
C PRO A 101 7.97 18.55 4.66
N LEU A 102 9.05 18.82 3.91
CA LEU A 102 9.99 17.80 3.46
C LEU A 102 10.78 17.13 4.60
N LEU A 103 10.92 17.80 5.75
CA LEU A 103 11.61 17.31 6.94
C LEU A 103 10.64 16.86 8.04
N GLY A 104 9.34 16.77 7.74
CA GLY A 104 8.29 16.44 8.70
C GLY A 104 8.41 15.03 9.31
N ALA A 105 9.17 14.13 8.66
CA ALA A 105 9.45 12.79 9.18
C ALA A 105 10.53 12.83 10.28
N ILE A 106 10.16 13.33 11.46
CA ILE A 106 11.02 13.42 12.64
C ILE A 106 11.78 12.11 12.96
N PRO A 107 11.15 10.91 12.95
CA PRO A 107 11.89 9.68 13.22
C PRO A 107 13.02 9.41 12.21
N ALA A 108 12.82 9.77 10.94
CA ALA A 108 13.83 9.60 9.91
C ALA A 108 15.03 10.55 10.10
N SER A 109 14.82 11.76 10.63
CA SER A 109 15.95 12.62 11.01
C SER A 109 16.73 12.06 12.20
N VAL A 110 16.05 11.46 13.18
CA VAL A 110 16.72 10.76 14.29
C VAL A 110 17.60 9.62 13.78
N TYR A 111 17.15 8.84 12.77
CA TYR A 111 17.98 7.78 12.18
C TYR A 111 19.28 8.29 11.57
N GLY A 112 19.22 9.41 10.84
CA GLY A 112 20.42 10.04 10.26
C GLY A 112 21.37 10.58 11.33
N TYR A 113 20.82 11.24 12.35
CA TYR A 113 21.59 11.79 13.46
C TYR A 113 22.29 10.68 14.25
N ALA A 114 21.54 9.67 14.68
CA ALA A 114 22.06 8.56 15.49
C ALA A 114 23.10 7.75 14.72
N SER A 115 22.88 7.50 13.43
CA SER A 115 23.85 6.78 12.58
C SER A 115 25.17 7.56 12.43
N THR A 116 25.09 8.89 12.26
CA THR A 116 26.28 9.76 12.17
C THR A 116 27.03 9.79 13.50
N ALA A 117 26.32 9.88 14.62
CA ALA A 117 26.91 9.79 15.95
C ALA A 117 27.60 8.44 16.20
N ALA A 118 26.94 7.33 15.86
CA ALA A 118 27.51 6.01 16.01
C ALA A 118 28.80 5.84 15.20
N LEU A 119 28.80 6.26 13.92
CA LEU A 119 29.98 6.16 13.07
C LEU A 119 31.12 7.05 13.57
N PHE A 120 30.82 8.28 14.00
CA PHE A 120 31.82 9.18 14.55
C PHE A 120 32.51 8.57 15.79
N LEU A 121 31.73 8.02 16.72
CA LEU A 121 32.24 7.46 17.98
C LEU A 121 33.00 6.14 17.79
N LEU A 122 32.59 5.30 16.84
CA LEU A 122 33.16 3.96 16.66
C LEU A 122 34.25 3.91 15.58
N GLY A 123 34.28 4.85 14.65
CA GLY A 123 35.17 4.80 13.48
C GLY A 123 35.55 6.16 12.90
N GLY A 124 35.24 7.28 13.56
CA GLY A 124 35.44 8.62 13.01
C GLY A 124 36.88 8.93 12.60
N ALA A 125 37.86 8.36 13.30
CA ALA A 125 39.29 8.54 12.97
C ALA A 125 39.65 8.02 11.57
N ALA A 126 38.93 7.02 11.03
CA ALA A 126 39.17 6.50 9.69
C ALA A 126 38.81 7.48 8.56
N TYR A 127 38.08 8.56 8.90
CA TYR A 127 37.63 9.59 7.96
C TYR A 127 38.46 10.87 8.02
N GLY A 128 39.49 10.91 8.87
CA GLY A 128 40.37 12.05 9.08
C GLY A 128 40.11 12.78 10.41
N VAL A 129 40.91 13.82 10.65
CA VAL A 129 40.92 14.58 11.91
C VAL A 129 40.26 15.95 11.72
N GLY A 130 39.66 16.47 12.79
CA GLY A 130 39.06 17.80 12.81
C GLY A 130 37.75 17.89 12.01
N ALA A 131 37.32 19.12 11.74
CA ALA A 131 36.01 19.38 11.12
C ALA A 131 35.83 18.69 9.76
N ALA A 132 36.88 18.62 8.93
CA ALA A 132 36.82 17.93 7.65
C ALA A 132 36.52 16.44 7.80
N GLY A 133 37.17 15.75 8.75
CA GLY A 133 36.89 14.34 9.02
C GLY A 133 35.46 14.10 9.53
N ILE A 134 34.96 14.98 10.39
CA ILE A 134 33.57 14.92 10.88
C ILE A 134 32.57 15.07 9.73
N VAL A 135 32.83 15.98 8.78
CA VAL A 135 31.99 16.13 7.59
C VAL A 135 32.00 14.84 6.77
N MET A 136 33.16 14.21 6.59
CA MET A 136 33.28 12.97 5.82
C MET A 136 32.53 11.79 6.48
N VAL A 137 32.46 11.74 7.83
CA VAL A 137 31.58 10.80 8.56
C VAL A 137 30.11 11.04 8.19
N GLY A 138 29.65 12.30 8.21
CA GLY A 138 28.29 12.64 7.82
C GLY A 138 27.98 12.29 6.36
N VAL A 139 28.94 12.51 5.45
CA VAL A 139 28.83 12.13 4.03
C VAL A 139 28.71 10.61 3.87
N ALA A 140 29.51 9.82 4.59
CA ALA A 140 29.44 8.36 4.54
C ALA A 140 28.06 7.83 4.94
N ILE A 141 27.47 8.39 6.00
CA ILE A 141 26.11 8.05 6.42
C ILE A 141 25.07 8.52 5.40
N ALA A 142 25.15 9.76 4.93
CA ALA A 142 24.21 10.29 3.95
C ALA A 142 24.19 9.45 2.66
N VAL A 143 25.37 9.13 2.11
CA VAL A 143 25.51 8.27 0.92
C VAL A 143 24.92 6.88 1.18
N SER A 144 25.29 6.25 2.29
CA SER A 144 24.79 4.91 2.63
C SER A 144 23.27 4.88 2.81
N MET A 145 22.70 5.86 3.50
CA MET A 145 21.25 5.93 3.73
C MET A 145 20.49 6.26 2.45
N VAL A 146 21.05 7.09 1.55
CA VAL A 146 20.45 7.34 0.22
C VAL A 146 20.41 6.05 -0.59
N ILE A 147 21.51 5.28 -0.63
CA ILE A 147 21.53 3.95 -1.26
C ILE A 147 20.46 3.04 -0.64
N GLY A 148 20.36 3.02 0.68
CA GLY A 148 19.32 2.30 1.42
C GLY A 148 17.91 2.67 1.00
N ASN A 149 17.61 3.95 0.88
CA ASN A 149 16.31 4.44 0.42
C ASN A 149 16.01 4.03 -1.04
N VAL A 150 17.02 4.07 -1.92
CA VAL A 150 16.89 3.61 -3.32
C VAL A 150 16.59 2.12 -3.38
N LEU A 151 17.30 1.30 -2.62
CA LEU A 151 17.00 -0.14 -2.52
C LEU A 151 15.62 -0.39 -1.90
N GLY A 152 15.23 0.43 -0.92
CA GLY A 152 13.87 0.56 -0.40
C GLY A 152 12.83 0.71 -1.48
N TYR A 153 12.97 1.77 -2.27
CA TYR A 153 12.08 2.09 -3.36
C TYR A 153 11.97 0.93 -4.37
N ILE A 154 13.11 0.43 -4.87
CA ILE A 154 13.14 -0.69 -5.83
C ILE A 154 12.46 -1.93 -5.26
N SER A 155 12.76 -2.29 -4.00
CA SER A 155 12.15 -3.45 -3.35
C SER A 155 10.64 -3.27 -3.16
N GLY A 156 10.19 -2.05 -2.86
CA GLY A 156 8.78 -1.69 -2.74
C GLY A 156 8.02 -1.87 -4.05
N GLU A 157 8.60 -1.42 -5.17
CA GLU A 157 8.00 -1.59 -6.51
C GLU A 157 7.90 -3.06 -6.90
N ILE A 158 8.95 -3.86 -6.67
CA ILE A 158 8.94 -5.31 -6.95
C ILE A 158 7.88 -6.00 -6.10
N VAL A 159 7.79 -5.68 -4.80
CA VAL A 159 6.75 -6.22 -3.92
C VAL A 159 5.37 -5.79 -4.39
N GLY A 160 5.19 -4.54 -4.81
CA GLY A 160 3.97 -4.03 -5.41
C GLY A 160 3.54 -4.89 -6.61
N ALA A 161 4.48 -5.17 -7.52
CA ALA A 161 4.23 -6.04 -8.67
C ALA A 161 3.87 -7.48 -8.27
N LEU A 162 4.56 -8.07 -7.30
CA LEU A 162 4.30 -9.45 -6.82
C LEU A 162 3.01 -9.59 -6.01
N THR A 163 2.49 -8.48 -5.47
CA THR A 163 1.30 -8.44 -4.63
C THR A 163 0.09 -7.81 -5.31
N LYS A 164 0.26 -7.28 -6.53
CA LYS A 164 -0.82 -6.73 -7.35
C LYS A 164 -1.90 -7.79 -7.53
N LYS A 165 -3.08 -7.54 -6.96
CA LYS A 165 -4.29 -8.31 -7.27
C LYS A 165 -4.63 -8.07 -8.73
N GLY A 166 -5.11 -9.10 -9.43
CA GLY A 166 -5.61 -8.93 -10.82
C GLY A 166 -6.69 -7.85 -10.88
N LYS A 167 -6.87 -7.22 -12.05
CA LYS A 167 -7.82 -6.11 -12.26
C LYS A 167 -9.21 -6.37 -11.66
N TYR A 168 -9.67 -7.61 -11.73
CA TYR A 168 -10.91 -8.08 -11.12
C TYR A 168 -10.57 -9.15 -10.10
N ALA A 169 -10.26 -8.77 -8.86
CA ALA A 169 -9.97 -9.73 -7.81
C ALA A 169 -10.40 -9.21 -6.43
N GLY A 170 -10.97 -10.09 -5.62
CA GLY A 170 -11.54 -9.77 -4.33
C GLY A 170 -11.78 -11.00 -3.45
N GLY A 171 -12.86 -10.97 -2.67
CA GLY A 171 -13.18 -11.95 -1.64
C GLY A 171 -12.52 -11.65 -0.30
N CYS A 172 -12.46 -12.66 0.57
CA CYS A 172 -11.92 -12.59 1.93
C CYS A 172 -10.71 -13.52 2.10
N GLU A 173 -9.99 -13.45 3.22
CA GLU A 173 -8.80 -14.27 3.47
C GLU A 173 -9.00 -15.78 3.22
N HIS A 174 -10.22 -16.30 3.45
CA HIS A 174 -10.55 -17.72 3.30
C HIS A 174 -10.96 -18.10 1.86
N VAL A 175 -11.61 -17.19 1.13
CA VAL A 175 -12.14 -17.43 -0.22
C VAL A 175 -11.88 -16.20 -1.10
N GLN A 176 -10.99 -16.36 -2.08
CA GLN A 176 -10.66 -15.31 -3.04
C GLN A 176 -11.45 -15.51 -4.33
N THR A 177 -11.87 -14.40 -4.93
CA THR A 177 -12.46 -14.36 -6.28
C THR A 177 -11.53 -13.62 -7.22
N SER A 178 -11.45 -14.07 -8.47
CA SER A 178 -10.75 -13.33 -9.52
C SER A 178 -11.39 -13.56 -10.88
N SER A 179 -11.27 -12.61 -11.79
CA SER A 179 -11.69 -12.77 -13.18
C SER A 179 -10.62 -12.35 -14.17
N THR A 180 -10.47 -13.14 -15.22
CA THR A 180 -9.64 -12.83 -16.39
C THR A 180 -10.44 -12.20 -17.52
N GLY A 181 -11.77 -12.32 -17.49
CA GLY A 181 -12.68 -11.70 -18.45
C GLY A 181 -13.10 -10.30 -18.00
N ALA A 182 -13.41 -9.42 -18.97
CA ALA A 182 -14.03 -8.14 -18.67
C ALA A 182 -15.50 -8.34 -18.21
N PRO A 183 -16.05 -7.42 -17.40
CA PRO A 183 -17.49 -7.38 -17.14
C PRO A 183 -18.28 -7.36 -18.43
N ILE A 184 -19.38 -8.10 -18.47
CA ILE A 184 -20.37 -8.05 -19.56
C ILE A 184 -21.44 -6.99 -19.29
N ASP A 185 -21.59 -6.58 -18.03
CA ASP A 185 -22.46 -5.50 -17.59
C ASP A 185 -21.98 -4.90 -16.27
N ASN A 186 -22.16 -3.59 -16.12
CA ASN A 186 -21.69 -2.82 -14.98
C ASN A 186 -22.61 -1.62 -14.74
N HIS A 187 -23.36 -1.63 -13.64
CA HIS A 187 -24.41 -0.65 -13.40
C HIS A 187 -24.57 -0.29 -11.92
N THR A 188 -25.23 0.83 -11.68
CA THR A 188 -25.80 1.15 -10.37
C THR A 188 -27.24 0.65 -10.33
N CYS A 189 -27.52 -0.35 -9.49
CA CYS A 189 -28.83 -0.98 -9.34
C CYS A 189 -29.69 -0.26 -8.29
N HIS A 190 -30.96 -0.03 -8.63
CA HIS A 190 -31.97 0.65 -7.79
C HIS A 190 -33.09 -0.30 -7.33
N CYS A 191 -32.96 -1.61 -7.56
CA CYS A 191 -34.02 -2.56 -7.23
C CYS A 191 -34.14 -2.77 -5.72
N ASN A 192 -35.36 -3.08 -5.25
CA ASN A 192 -35.61 -3.32 -3.83
C ASN A 192 -34.90 -4.58 -3.33
N VAL A 193 -34.62 -5.56 -4.19
CA VAL A 193 -33.89 -6.78 -3.81
C VAL A 193 -32.47 -6.42 -3.39
N CYS A 194 -31.73 -5.66 -4.21
CA CYS A 194 -30.38 -5.21 -3.86
C CYS A 194 -30.39 -4.35 -2.59
N LYS A 195 -31.36 -3.43 -2.47
CA LYS A 195 -31.52 -2.61 -1.27
C LYS A 195 -31.78 -3.44 -0.02
N ASN A 196 -32.67 -4.44 -0.09
CA ASN A 196 -33.02 -5.29 1.04
C ASN A 196 -31.84 -6.19 1.46
N VAL A 197 -31.05 -6.67 0.49
CA VAL A 197 -29.90 -7.55 0.75
C VAL A 197 -28.69 -6.78 1.27
N THR A 198 -28.42 -5.59 0.72
CA THR A 198 -27.20 -4.83 1.02
C THR A 198 -27.40 -3.71 2.04
N GLY A 199 -28.64 -3.27 2.27
CA GLY A 199 -28.97 -2.06 3.03
C GLY A 199 -28.65 -0.74 2.31
N GLN A 200 -28.09 -0.78 1.10
CA GLN A 200 -27.71 0.40 0.34
C GLN A 200 -28.90 0.91 -0.48
N LEU A 201 -29.10 2.24 -0.55
CA LEU A 201 -30.15 2.83 -1.39
C LEU A 201 -29.97 2.46 -2.87
N THR A 202 -28.71 2.37 -3.29
CA THR A 202 -28.29 1.92 -4.62
C THR A 202 -27.08 1.02 -4.46
N THR A 203 -26.93 0.01 -5.29
CA THR A 203 -25.81 -0.94 -5.22
C THR A 203 -25.04 -0.92 -6.53
N HIS A 204 -23.71 -0.86 -6.47
CA HIS A 204 -22.87 -1.07 -7.64
C HIS A 204 -22.79 -2.56 -7.96
N VAL A 205 -23.26 -2.95 -9.13
CA VAL A 205 -23.45 -4.34 -9.53
C VAL A 205 -22.70 -4.59 -10.84
N VAL A 206 -21.84 -5.61 -10.82
CA VAL A 206 -21.01 -5.99 -11.96
C VAL A 206 -21.29 -7.44 -12.33
N PHE A 207 -21.64 -7.68 -13.59
CA PHE A 207 -21.85 -9.03 -14.12
C PHE A 207 -20.62 -9.48 -14.92
N PHE A 208 -20.19 -10.70 -14.64
CA PHE A 208 -19.22 -11.43 -15.43
C PHE A 208 -19.88 -12.66 -16.02
N LYS A 209 -19.34 -13.19 -17.13
CA LYS A 209 -19.72 -14.55 -17.55
C LYS A 209 -19.37 -15.53 -16.43
N HIS A 210 -20.22 -16.50 -16.17
CA HIS A 210 -20.02 -17.45 -15.07
C HIS A 210 -18.62 -18.10 -15.11
N GLY A 211 -18.17 -18.53 -16.28
CA GLY A 211 -16.87 -19.19 -16.46
C GLY A 211 -15.64 -18.30 -16.23
N ASP A 212 -15.81 -16.98 -16.31
CA ASP A 212 -14.73 -16.00 -16.20
C ASP A 212 -14.35 -15.70 -14.76
N VAL A 213 -15.24 -15.93 -13.79
CA VAL A 213 -14.95 -15.72 -12.36
C VAL A 213 -14.49 -17.02 -11.72
N LYS A 214 -13.23 -17.05 -11.29
CA LYS A 214 -12.62 -18.13 -10.53
C LYS A 214 -12.75 -17.86 -9.03
N VAL A 215 -13.08 -18.90 -8.29
CA VAL A 215 -13.19 -18.89 -6.83
C VAL A 215 -12.14 -19.86 -6.28
N SER A 216 -11.32 -19.44 -5.33
CA SER A 216 -10.21 -20.25 -4.84
C SER A 216 -10.66 -21.50 -4.06
N ASN A 217 -11.83 -21.45 -3.41
CA ASN A 217 -12.37 -22.55 -2.63
C ASN A 217 -13.91 -22.50 -2.60
N GLU A 218 -14.56 -23.04 -3.64
CA GLU A 218 -16.03 -23.06 -3.72
C GLU A 218 -16.69 -23.91 -2.62
N GLY A 219 -16.01 -24.94 -2.11
CA GLY A 219 -16.50 -25.77 -1.02
C GLY A 219 -16.66 -25.03 0.31
N ASN A 220 -16.01 -23.86 0.45
CA ASN A 220 -16.05 -23.03 1.65
C ASN A 220 -17.06 -21.87 1.58
N LEU A 221 -18.10 -22.03 0.75
CA LEU A 221 -19.19 -21.07 0.61
C LEU A 221 -20.49 -21.62 1.22
N ASN A 222 -21.14 -20.79 2.03
CA ASN A 222 -22.58 -20.90 2.27
C ASN A 222 -23.30 -20.29 1.07
N ARG A 223 -24.37 -20.95 0.63
CA ARG A 223 -25.22 -20.54 -0.48
C ARG A 223 -26.63 -20.37 0.04
N GLN A 224 -27.22 -19.21 -0.25
CA GLN A 224 -28.58 -18.88 0.15
C GLN A 224 -29.30 -18.15 -0.98
N PRO A 225 -30.64 -18.18 -1.03
CA PRO A 225 -31.37 -17.42 -2.03
C PRO A 225 -31.01 -15.94 -1.98
N PHE A 226 -30.74 -15.33 -3.13
CA PHE A 226 -30.46 -13.90 -3.19
C PHE A 226 -31.72 -13.06 -2.92
N ASN A 227 -32.88 -13.50 -3.44
CA ASN A 227 -34.15 -12.83 -3.23
C ASN A 227 -35.02 -13.66 -2.27
N ALA A 228 -35.26 -13.15 -1.06
CA ALA A 228 -36.11 -13.80 -0.08
C ALA A 228 -37.57 -13.96 -0.56
N ASP A 229 -38.06 -13.04 -1.40
CA ASP A 229 -39.41 -13.07 -1.96
C ASP A 229 -39.51 -14.00 -3.19
N ASN A 230 -38.38 -14.47 -3.71
CA ASN A 230 -38.30 -15.45 -4.79
C ASN A 230 -37.19 -16.48 -4.49
N PRO A 231 -37.37 -17.35 -3.49
CA PRO A 231 -36.32 -18.26 -3.03
C PRO A 231 -35.92 -19.29 -4.10
N ASN A 232 -36.82 -19.57 -5.05
CA ASN A 232 -36.57 -20.47 -6.18
C ASN A 232 -35.89 -19.76 -7.37
N GLY A 233 -35.66 -18.45 -7.29
CA GLY A 233 -34.97 -17.67 -8.30
C GLY A 233 -33.58 -18.22 -8.63
N PRO A 234 -33.01 -17.84 -9.80
CA PRO A 234 -31.77 -18.44 -10.30
C PRO A 234 -30.51 -18.01 -9.53
N LEU A 235 -30.54 -16.86 -8.84
CA LEU A 235 -29.37 -16.30 -8.17
C LEU A 235 -29.29 -16.70 -6.70
N GLU A 236 -28.09 -17.06 -6.27
CA GLU A 236 -27.72 -17.37 -4.89
C GLU A 236 -26.68 -16.38 -4.38
N LEU A 237 -26.88 -15.83 -3.18
CA LEU A 237 -25.83 -15.11 -2.47
C LEU A 237 -24.87 -16.14 -1.85
N CYS A 238 -23.58 -16.00 -2.20
CA CYS A 238 -22.51 -16.83 -1.66
C CYS A 238 -21.71 -16.07 -0.61
N THR A 239 -21.66 -16.60 0.61
CA THR A 239 -20.89 -16.03 1.73
C THR A 239 -19.86 -17.02 2.23
N CYS A 240 -18.69 -16.54 2.67
CA CYS A 240 -17.67 -17.39 3.27
C CYS A 240 -18.19 -18.05 4.56
N LYS A 241 -17.96 -19.36 4.73
CA LYS A 241 -18.37 -20.10 5.94
C LYS A 241 -17.67 -19.62 7.21
N ASP A 242 -16.42 -19.20 7.11
CA ASP A 242 -15.59 -18.88 8.27
C ASP A 242 -15.83 -17.46 8.81
N CYS A 243 -15.98 -16.47 7.92
CA CYS A 243 -16.08 -15.06 8.32
C CYS A 243 -17.37 -14.35 7.88
N GLY A 244 -18.28 -15.05 7.18
CA GLY A 244 -19.56 -14.49 6.73
C GLY A 244 -19.48 -13.46 5.61
N THR A 245 -18.27 -13.07 5.17
CA THR A 245 -18.08 -12.08 4.10
C THR A 245 -18.79 -12.53 2.82
N PRO A 246 -19.57 -11.65 2.15
CA PRO A 246 -20.13 -11.94 0.84
C PRO A 246 -19.03 -12.04 -0.21
N ILE A 247 -19.08 -13.06 -1.05
CA ILE A 247 -18.02 -13.39 -2.02
C ILE A 247 -18.47 -13.13 -3.46
N MET A 248 -19.69 -13.53 -3.80
CA MET A 248 -20.32 -13.34 -5.12
C MET A 248 -21.82 -13.62 -5.04
N LEU A 249 -22.58 -13.24 -6.06
CA LEU A 249 -23.80 -13.98 -6.41
C LEU A 249 -23.47 -15.00 -7.50
N ASP A 250 -23.97 -16.22 -7.33
CA ASP A 250 -23.81 -17.30 -8.30
C ASP A 250 -25.14 -17.59 -8.99
N ASP A 251 -25.10 -17.94 -10.26
CA ASP A 251 -26.29 -18.28 -11.04
C ASP A 251 -26.42 -19.79 -11.19
N LYS A 252 -27.51 -20.37 -10.70
CA LYS A 252 -27.82 -21.80 -10.84
C LYS A 252 -27.93 -22.26 -12.29
N GLN A 253 -28.25 -21.33 -13.21
CA GLN A 253 -28.26 -21.59 -14.66
C GLN A 253 -26.89 -21.40 -15.32
N LYS A 254 -25.86 -21.07 -14.54
CA LYS A 254 -24.46 -20.87 -14.99
C LYS A 254 -24.28 -19.84 -16.10
N ARG A 255 -25.14 -18.82 -16.16
CA ARG A 255 -25.03 -17.75 -17.16
C ARG A 255 -24.00 -16.71 -16.71
N ILE A 256 -24.13 -16.23 -15.48
CA ILE A 256 -23.32 -15.15 -14.92
C ILE A 256 -22.83 -15.43 -13.51
N ARG A 257 -21.84 -14.65 -13.07
CA ARG A 257 -21.51 -14.42 -11.65
C ARG A 257 -21.52 -12.92 -11.41
N VAL A 258 -22.08 -12.50 -10.27
CA VAL A 258 -22.28 -11.09 -9.93
C VAL A 258 -21.38 -10.68 -8.79
N ILE A 259 -20.75 -9.52 -8.92
CA ILE A 259 -19.94 -8.91 -7.88
C ILE A 259 -20.53 -7.55 -7.49
N VAL A 260 -20.59 -7.30 -6.19
CA VAL A 260 -20.82 -5.97 -5.61
C VAL A 260 -19.48 -5.50 -5.04
N PRO A 261 -18.69 -4.70 -5.79
CA PRO A 261 -17.24 -4.59 -5.53
C PRO A 261 -16.91 -4.13 -4.10
N ASN A 262 -17.55 -3.06 -3.63
CA ASN A 262 -17.32 -2.51 -2.29
C ASN A 262 -17.66 -3.47 -1.14
N LEU A 263 -18.60 -4.40 -1.34
CA LEU A 263 -18.97 -5.39 -0.32
C LEU A 263 -18.17 -6.69 -0.45
N MET A 264 -17.75 -7.04 -1.67
CA MET A 264 -17.12 -8.33 -2.00
C MET A 264 -15.61 -8.21 -2.20
N GLY A 265 -15.00 -7.10 -1.74
CA GLY A 265 -13.56 -6.90 -1.68
C GLY A 265 -12.88 -6.70 -3.02
N MET A 266 -13.62 -6.30 -4.06
CA MET A 266 -13.05 -5.87 -5.35
C MET A 266 -12.98 -4.34 -5.41
N ASP A 267 -12.00 -3.85 -6.16
CA ASP A 267 -11.82 -2.42 -6.44
C ASP A 267 -12.97 -1.90 -7.33
N ASP A 268 -13.81 -1.01 -6.78
CA ASP A 268 -14.93 -0.37 -7.48
C ASP A 268 -14.47 0.70 -8.47
N GLU A 269 -13.38 1.41 -8.17
CA GLU A 269 -12.79 2.42 -9.08
C GLU A 269 -12.24 1.77 -10.36
N ALA A 270 -11.76 0.52 -10.28
CA ALA A 270 -11.33 -0.26 -11.44
C ALA A 270 -12.50 -0.69 -12.36
N MET A 271 -13.75 -0.51 -11.93
CA MET A 271 -14.97 -0.95 -12.62
C MET A 271 -16.08 0.12 -12.54
N PRO A 272 -15.90 1.33 -13.09
CA PRO A 272 -16.92 2.38 -13.00
C PRO A 272 -18.24 1.94 -13.64
N ALA A 273 -19.37 2.17 -12.95
CA ALA A 273 -20.70 1.87 -13.50
C ALA A 273 -20.99 2.68 -14.77
N ASP A 274 -21.60 2.03 -15.76
CA ASP A 274 -21.87 2.62 -17.07
C ASP A 274 -23.26 3.29 -17.13
N TYR A 275 -24.21 2.82 -16.31
CA TYR A 275 -25.61 3.28 -16.31
C TYR A 275 -26.33 2.95 -15.00
N HIS A 276 -27.58 3.42 -14.86
CA HIS A 276 -28.49 3.11 -13.76
C HIS A 276 -29.56 2.10 -14.21
N ALA A 277 -29.63 0.97 -13.54
CA ALA A 277 -30.59 -0.10 -13.82
C ALA A 277 -31.70 -0.16 -12.76
N PHE A 278 -32.88 -0.63 -13.17
CA PHE A 278 -34.03 -0.86 -12.28
C PHE A 278 -34.49 0.38 -11.49
N TYR A 279 -34.28 1.57 -12.07
CA TYR A 279 -34.78 2.81 -11.49
C TYR A 279 -36.26 2.98 -11.83
N ASP A 280 -37.04 3.41 -10.86
CA ASP A 280 -38.50 3.50 -10.94
C ASP A 280 -38.94 4.85 -10.37
N ASP A 281 -39.49 5.70 -11.23
CA ASP A 281 -39.93 7.07 -10.91
C ASP A 281 -41.10 7.10 -9.90
N SER A 282 -41.79 5.99 -9.67
CA SER A 282 -42.86 5.90 -8.67
C SER A 282 -42.34 5.75 -7.23
N LYS A 283 -41.06 5.39 -7.04
CA LYS A 283 -40.49 5.08 -5.71
C LYS A 283 -40.13 6.31 -4.87
N GLY A 284 -40.39 7.52 -5.37
CA GLY A 284 -40.22 8.77 -4.62
C GLY A 284 -38.77 9.16 -4.31
N TYR A 285 -37.79 8.45 -4.85
CA TYR A 285 -36.37 8.81 -4.78
C TYR A 285 -35.99 9.69 -5.97
N ALA A 286 -35.04 10.60 -5.77
CA ALA A 286 -34.62 11.51 -6.83
C ALA A 286 -33.94 10.75 -7.97
N ARG A 287 -34.28 11.13 -9.21
CA ARG A 287 -33.61 10.63 -10.41
C ARG A 287 -32.11 10.92 -10.34
N PRO A 288 -31.24 9.95 -10.70
CA PRO A 288 -29.80 10.17 -10.80
C PRO A 288 -29.44 11.37 -11.69
N LYS A 289 -28.40 12.12 -11.31
CA LYS A 289 -27.97 13.36 -11.98
C LYS A 289 -26.50 13.33 -12.44
N ASP A 290 -25.88 12.16 -12.46
CA ASP A 290 -24.46 11.98 -12.82
C ASP A 290 -24.21 11.90 -14.34
N GLY A 291 -25.26 12.11 -15.15
CA GLY A 291 -25.19 12.13 -16.61
C GLY A 291 -25.21 10.75 -17.27
N ARG A 292 -25.28 9.67 -16.49
CA ARG A 292 -25.34 8.30 -17.02
C ARG A 292 -26.78 7.94 -17.46
N PRO A 293 -26.94 7.03 -18.44
CA PRO A 293 -28.27 6.54 -18.84
C PRO A 293 -29.02 5.90 -17.67
N VAL A 294 -30.34 5.99 -17.68
CA VAL A 294 -31.22 5.46 -16.62
C VAL A 294 -32.32 4.62 -17.27
N TYR A 295 -32.45 3.36 -16.85
CA TYR A 295 -33.43 2.41 -17.37
C TYR A 295 -34.25 1.75 -16.24
N GLU A 296 -35.48 1.34 -16.56
CA GLU A 296 -36.36 0.58 -15.64
C GLU A 296 -35.93 -0.89 -15.44
N GLY A 297 -34.97 -1.35 -16.25
CA GLY A 297 -34.36 -2.67 -16.17
C GLY A 297 -32.86 -2.60 -16.44
N LEU A 298 -32.29 -3.69 -16.97
CA LEU A 298 -30.95 -3.65 -17.57
C LEU A 298 -30.97 -2.82 -18.86
N ARG A 299 -29.78 -2.41 -19.33
CA ARG A 299 -29.66 -1.66 -20.59
C ARG A 299 -30.30 -2.44 -21.77
N PRO A 300 -30.94 -1.76 -22.74
CA PRO A 300 -31.74 -2.42 -23.78
C PRO A 300 -30.97 -3.39 -24.69
N ASP A 301 -29.68 -3.15 -24.87
CA ASP A 301 -28.76 -3.97 -25.68
C ASP A 301 -28.16 -5.16 -24.90
N PHE A 302 -28.45 -5.29 -23.59
CA PHE A 302 -27.94 -6.40 -22.80
C PHE A 302 -28.61 -7.72 -23.19
N VAL A 303 -27.78 -8.69 -23.58
CA VAL A 303 -28.22 -10.04 -23.92
C VAL A 303 -27.72 -11.00 -22.86
N TRP A 304 -28.64 -11.72 -22.23
CA TRP A 304 -28.31 -12.77 -21.28
C TRP A 304 -27.50 -13.89 -21.96
N PRO A 305 -26.37 -14.32 -21.38
CA PRO A 305 -25.67 -15.52 -21.85
C PRO A 305 -26.58 -16.74 -21.80
N GLN A 306 -26.37 -17.70 -22.71
CA GLN A 306 -27.05 -18.99 -22.64
C GLN A 306 -26.62 -19.74 -21.38
N GLY A 307 -27.59 -20.35 -20.69
CA GLY A 307 -27.32 -21.20 -19.53
C GLY A 307 -26.74 -22.55 -19.92
N ALA A 308 -26.21 -23.27 -18.94
CA ALA A 308 -25.59 -24.59 -19.10
C ALA A 308 -26.14 -25.62 -18.11
#